data_AF-A0A9Q1ACT7-F1
#
_entry.id   AF-A0A9Q1ACT7-F1
#
_cell.length_a   1.000
_cell.length_b   1.000
_cell.length_c   1.000
_cell.angle_alpha   90.00
_cell.angle_beta   90.00
_cell.angle_gamma   90.00
#
_symmetry.space_group_name_H-M   'P 1'
#
loop_
_entity.id
_entity.type
_entity.pdbx_description
1 polymer ?
#
loop_
_entity_poly.entity_id
_entity_poly.type
_entity_poly.pdbx_seq_one_letter_code
_entity_poly.pdbx_strand_id
1 'polypeptide(L)'
;MNVCLFYMQNRCVNMIAHLFNAPLGDSETAVGVGTVGSSEAIMLAGLAFKRKWQNKRRAEGKPCDKPNIVTGANVQVCWEKFARYFEVELKEVKLRDGYYVMDPKKAVEMVDENTICVAAILGSTLNGEFEDVKLLNDLLVEKNKSTGWDTPIHVDAASGGFIAPFIYPELEWDFRLPLEDLPEELIFHINYLGADQPTFTLNFSKGSSQVIAQYYQLIRLGYEGYKNIMENCRDNMLVLKQGLEKTGKFNIVSKDNGVPLVAFSLKDNSCHNEFEVSDMLRRFGWIVPAYTMPPDAQHVTVLRVVIREDFSRTLAERLVIDIDKVLHELETLPSRISARIVLANEEKLDAVAEKVKEDQNEIKDIITAWKEVRHGKEEDERCLLENKRMVDRAGVILPFRNFIIYDVELLLLINQIIFVSSLFDVHLLDRVYF
;
A
#
# COMPACT_ATOMS: atom_id res chain seq x y z
N MET A 1 -8.56 -2.89 -37.59
CA MET A 1 -8.39 -3.69 -36.35
C MET A 1 -8.15 -2.81 -35.11
N ASN A 2 -7.21 -1.85 -35.16
CA ASN A 2 -6.92 -0.95 -34.03
C ASN A 2 -8.11 -0.07 -33.57
N VAL A 3 -8.96 0.36 -34.50
CA VAL A 3 -10.15 1.18 -34.20
C VAL A 3 -11.17 0.43 -33.31
N CYS A 4 -11.37 -0.87 -33.51
CA CYS A 4 -12.32 -1.65 -32.68
C CYS A 4 -11.84 -1.84 -31.24
N LEU A 5 -10.52 -1.94 -31.01
CA LEU A 5 -9.95 -2.13 -29.68
C LEU A 5 -10.13 -0.88 -28.82
N PHE A 6 -9.92 0.30 -29.40
CA PHE A 6 -10.15 1.58 -28.73
C PHE A 6 -11.62 1.73 -28.29
N TYR A 7 -12.57 1.41 -29.15
CA TYR A 7 -13.99 1.44 -28.79
C TYR A 7 -14.34 0.48 -27.65
N MET A 8 -13.74 -0.71 -27.58
CA MET A 8 -13.96 -1.61 -26.44
C MET A 8 -13.41 -1.04 -25.13
N GLN A 9 -12.24 -0.41 -25.17
CA GLN A 9 -11.71 0.29 -24.00
C GLN A 9 -12.68 1.38 -23.53
N ASN A 10 -13.14 2.26 -24.43
CA ASN A 10 -14.04 3.35 -24.05
C ASN A 10 -15.38 2.83 -23.49
N ARG A 11 -15.89 1.71 -24.02
CA ARG A 11 -17.08 1.06 -23.45
C ARG A 11 -16.81 0.50 -22.05
N CYS A 12 -15.64 -0.10 -21.80
CA CYS A 12 -15.25 -0.48 -20.44
C CYS A 12 -15.20 0.73 -19.52
N VAL A 13 -14.63 1.84 -19.98
CA VAL A 13 -14.56 3.09 -19.20
C VAL A 13 -15.96 3.58 -18.84
N ASN A 14 -16.86 3.68 -19.82
CA ASN A 14 -18.25 4.08 -19.56
C ASN A 14 -18.99 3.12 -18.63
N MET A 15 -18.85 1.80 -18.82
CA MET A 15 -19.51 0.82 -17.95
C MET A 15 -19.04 0.92 -16.49
N ILE A 16 -17.73 1.12 -16.26
CA ILE A 16 -17.19 1.28 -14.91
C ILE A 16 -17.56 2.66 -14.33
N ALA A 17 -17.61 3.70 -15.15
CA ALA A 17 -18.08 5.02 -14.75
C ALA A 17 -19.49 4.99 -14.20
N HIS A 18 -20.42 4.38 -14.94
CA HIS A 18 -21.78 4.18 -14.47
C HIS A 18 -21.84 3.26 -13.24
N LEU A 19 -21.01 2.21 -13.18
CA LEU A 19 -20.93 1.34 -12.00
C LEU A 19 -20.52 2.10 -10.73
N PHE A 20 -19.69 3.14 -10.87
CA PHE A 20 -19.24 4.00 -9.77
C PHE A 20 -20.09 5.27 -9.64
N ASN A 21 -21.27 5.31 -10.27
CA ASN A 21 -22.21 6.43 -10.17
C ASN A 21 -21.63 7.78 -10.62
N ALA A 22 -20.70 7.79 -11.58
CA ALA A 22 -20.21 9.03 -12.17
C ALA A 22 -21.40 9.84 -12.70
N PRO A 23 -21.54 11.14 -12.36
CA PRO A 23 -22.60 12.01 -12.85
C PRO A 23 -22.43 12.29 -14.35
N LEU A 24 -22.83 11.31 -15.15
CA LEU A 24 -22.80 11.31 -16.61
C LEU A 24 -24.22 11.08 -17.13
N GLY A 25 -24.60 11.83 -18.18
CA GLY A 25 -25.82 11.55 -18.95
C GLY A 25 -25.70 10.26 -19.77
N ASP A 26 -26.85 9.71 -20.20
CA ASP A 26 -26.92 8.42 -20.92
C ASP A 26 -26.08 8.35 -22.22
N SER A 27 -25.80 9.49 -22.84
CA SER A 27 -24.99 9.59 -24.06
C SER A 27 -23.62 10.24 -23.86
N GLU A 28 -23.26 10.59 -22.62
CA GLU A 28 -21.98 11.22 -22.32
C GLU A 28 -20.86 10.17 -22.26
N THR A 29 -19.67 10.56 -22.72
CA THR A 29 -18.49 9.70 -22.65
C THR A 29 -17.78 9.97 -21.34
N ALA A 30 -17.56 8.92 -20.56
CA ALA A 30 -16.79 9.01 -19.33
C ALA A 30 -15.33 9.35 -19.62
N VAL A 31 -14.74 10.17 -18.76
CA VAL A 31 -13.30 10.47 -18.82
C VAL A 31 -12.55 9.40 -18.04
N GLY A 32 -11.74 8.61 -18.71
CA GLY A 32 -10.96 7.57 -18.06
C GLY A 32 -10.09 6.75 -19.01
N VAL A 33 -9.20 5.94 -18.43
CA VAL A 33 -8.20 5.20 -19.21
C VAL A 33 -7.92 3.81 -18.64
N GLY A 34 -7.73 2.84 -19.53
CA GLY A 34 -7.25 1.51 -19.17
C GLY A 34 -5.75 1.51 -18.91
N THR A 35 -5.32 1.15 -17.70
CA THR A 35 -3.91 1.08 -17.28
C THR A 35 -3.42 -0.36 -17.23
N VAL A 36 -2.13 -0.61 -17.02
CA VAL A 36 -1.62 -1.98 -16.81
C VAL A 36 -2.16 -2.58 -15.50
N GLY A 37 -2.32 -1.73 -14.48
CA GLY A 37 -2.88 -2.05 -13.17
C GLY A 37 -2.93 -0.80 -12.29
N SER A 38 -3.44 -0.93 -11.07
CA SER A 38 -3.71 0.20 -10.17
C SER A 38 -2.50 1.08 -9.89
N SER A 39 -1.27 0.54 -9.90
CA SER A 39 -0.07 1.35 -9.70
C SER A 39 0.11 2.45 -10.75
N GLU A 40 -0.16 2.15 -12.04
CA GLU A 40 -0.13 3.18 -13.10
C GLU A 40 -1.32 4.13 -12.92
N ALA A 41 -2.51 3.62 -12.63
CA ALA A 41 -3.70 4.45 -12.40
C ALA A 41 -3.51 5.46 -11.25
N ILE A 42 -2.90 5.03 -10.14
CA ILE A 42 -2.61 5.86 -8.98
C ILE A 42 -1.57 6.92 -9.31
N MET A 43 -0.51 6.57 -10.05
CA MET A 43 0.48 7.57 -10.47
C MET A 43 -0.13 8.63 -11.38
N LEU A 44 -1.01 8.22 -12.31
CA LEU A 44 -1.76 9.13 -13.18
C LEU A 44 -2.70 10.03 -12.37
N ALA A 45 -3.48 9.47 -11.45
CA ALA A 45 -4.35 10.24 -10.57
C ALA A 45 -3.56 11.22 -9.68
N GLY A 46 -2.47 10.78 -9.07
CA GLY A 46 -1.60 11.64 -8.26
C GLY A 46 -0.95 12.76 -9.07
N LEU A 47 -0.50 12.48 -10.29
CA LEU A 47 -0.02 13.51 -11.23
C LEU A 47 -1.11 14.52 -11.57
N ALA A 48 -2.34 14.04 -11.71
CA ALA A 48 -3.48 14.87 -11.98
C ALA A 48 -3.78 15.85 -10.83
N PHE A 49 -3.89 15.33 -9.60
CA PHE A 49 -4.05 16.16 -8.41
C PHE A 49 -2.89 17.14 -8.23
N LYS A 50 -1.64 16.68 -8.39
CA LYS A 50 -0.47 17.55 -8.28
C LYS A 50 -0.53 18.70 -9.28
N ARG A 51 -0.91 18.44 -10.54
CA ARG A 51 -0.98 19.48 -11.58
C ARG A 51 -2.12 20.47 -11.33
N LYS A 52 -3.32 20.01 -11.00
CA LYS A 52 -4.45 20.88 -10.65
C LYS A 52 -4.13 21.76 -9.46
N TRP A 53 -3.55 21.18 -8.40
CA TRP A 53 -3.08 21.94 -7.24
C TRP A 53 -2.04 22.99 -7.65
N GLN A 54 -1.03 22.64 -8.44
CA GLN A 54 -0.04 23.59 -8.93
C GLN A 54 -0.66 24.74 -9.74
N ASN A 55 -1.61 24.44 -10.63
CA ASN A 55 -2.30 25.44 -11.45
C ASN A 55 -3.10 26.41 -10.58
N LYS A 56 -3.88 25.89 -9.62
CA LYS A 56 -4.61 26.69 -8.63
C LYS A 56 -3.67 27.60 -7.83
N ARG A 57 -2.58 27.03 -7.28
CA ARG A 57 -1.60 27.79 -6.49
C ARG A 57 -0.93 28.90 -7.30
N ARG A 58 -0.56 28.63 -8.55
CA ARG A 58 0.02 29.64 -9.45
C ARG A 58 -0.97 30.76 -9.79
N ALA A 59 -2.23 30.42 -10.06
CA ALA A 59 -3.28 31.40 -10.31
C ALA A 59 -3.51 32.33 -9.10
N GLU A 60 -3.34 31.80 -7.89
CA GLU A 60 -3.41 32.55 -6.63
C GLU A 60 -2.10 33.27 -6.25
N GLY A 61 -1.03 33.16 -7.06
CA GLY A 61 0.29 33.74 -6.77
C GLY A 61 1.01 33.09 -5.57
N LYS A 62 0.64 31.86 -5.18
CA LYS A 62 1.18 31.14 -4.03
C LYS A 62 2.30 30.16 -4.44
N PRO A 63 3.22 29.80 -3.52
CA PRO A 63 4.23 28.78 -3.75
C PRO A 63 3.62 27.41 -4.07
N CYS A 64 4.30 26.65 -4.93
CA CYS A 64 3.88 25.32 -5.38
C CYS A 64 5.01 24.26 -5.32
N ASP A 65 5.99 24.46 -4.44
CA ASP A 65 7.23 23.68 -4.31
C ASP A 65 7.15 22.51 -3.30
N LYS A 66 6.15 22.49 -2.41
CA LYS A 66 6.04 21.50 -1.32
C LYS A 66 4.69 20.77 -1.29
N PRO A 67 4.29 20.08 -2.36
CA PRO A 67 3.05 19.30 -2.35
C PRO A 67 3.13 18.14 -1.36
N ASN A 68 2.02 17.85 -0.68
CA ASN A 68 1.85 16.63 0.12
C ASN A 68 0.57 15.87 -0.24
N ILE A 69 0.50 14.60 0.13
CA ILE A 69 -0.70 13.76 0.06
C ILE A 69 -0.95 13.13 1.44
N VAL A 70 -2.21 13.01 1.84
CA VAL A 70 -2.60 12.37 3.11
C VAL A 70 -3.20 11.00 2.84
N THR A 71 -2.71 9.97 3.52
CA THR A 71 -3.20 8.58 3.42
C THR A 71 -3.18 7.91 4.80
N GLY A 72 -3.75 6.70 4.93
CA GLY A 72 -3.45 5.82 6.06
C GLY A 72 -2.06 5.19 5.95
N ALA A 73 -1.46 4.76 7.06
CA ALA A 73 -0.21 3.98 7.05
C ALA A 73 -0.41 2.54 6.51
N ASN A 74 -1.65 2.14 6.26
CA ASN A 74 -2.03 0.91 5.54
C ASN A 74 -1.97 1.04 4.01
N VAL A 75 -1.38 2.12 3.51
CA VAL A 75 -1.26 2.40 2.08
C VAL A 75 -0.45 1.35 1.34
N GLN A 76 -0.81 1.09 0.09
CA GLN A 76 -0.04 0.22 -0.79
C GLN A 76 1.22 0.94 -1.29
N VAL A 77 2.32 0.20 -1.45
CA VAL A 77 3.65 0.72 -1.86
C VAL A 77 3.67 1.59 -3.12
N CYS A 78 2.65 1.54 -3.98
CA CYS A 78 2.50 2.39 -5.16
C CYS A 78 2.40 3.87 -4.80
N TRP A 79 1.79 4.20 -3.66
CA TRP A 79 1.70 5.57 -3.17
C TRP A 79 3.05 6.07 -2.66
N GLU A 80 3.84 5.23 -1.97
CA GLU A 80 5.23 5.55 -1.63
C GLU A 80 6.08 5.78 -2.88
N LYS A 81 5.91 4.94 -3.91
CA LYS A 81 6.58 5.12 -5.20
C LYS A 81 6.16 6.42 -5.86
N PHE A 82 4.86 6.75 -5.87
CA PHE A 82 4.36 8.02 -6.38
C PHE A 82 5.00 9.20 -5.63
N ALA A 83 4.93 9.20 -4.31
CA ALA A 83 5.50 10.23 -3.45
C ALA A 83 6.99 10.45 -3.72
N ARG A 84 7.76 9.36 -3.79
CA ARG A 84 9.21 9.40 -4.05
C ARG A 84 9.55 9.86 -5.45
N TYR A 85 8.91 9.30 -6.48
CA TYR A 85 9.28 9.57 -7.88
C TYR A 85 8.79 10.92 -8.37
N PHE A 86 7.69 11.41 -7.81
CA PHE A 86 7.09 12.69 -8.20
C PHE A 86 7.25 13.75 -7.12
N GLU A 87 8.17 13.61 -6.17
CA GLU A 87 8.51 14.63 -5.17
C GLU A 87 7.27 15.21 -4.48
N VAL A 88 6.49 14.33 -3.86
CA VAL A 88 5.34 14.66 -3.03
C VAL A 88 5.60 14.10 -1.64
N GLU A 89 5.41 14.91 -0.60
CA GLU A 89 5.50 14.44 0.78
C GLU A 89 4.32 13.51 1.09
N LEU A 90 4.61 12.34 1.67
CA LEU A 90 3.59 11.38 2.09
C LEU A 90 3.31 11.56 3.58
N LYS A 91 2.11 12.05 3.92
CA LYS A 91 1.64 12.18 5.31
C LYS A 91 0.74 11.01 5.67
N GLU A 92 1.25 10.12 6.52
CA GLU A 92 0.57 8.88 6.89
C GLU A 92 -0.12 9.01 8.24
N VAL A 93 -1.42 8.72 8.26
CA VAL A 93 -2.19 8.50 9.49
C VAL A 93 -1.79 7.14 10.06
N LYS A 94 -1.07 7.18 11.19
CA LYS A 94 -0.61 6.00 11.93
C LYS A 94 -1.77 5.09 12.32
N LEU A 95 -1.53 3.78 12.26
CA LEU A 95 -2.49 2.77 12.72
C LEU A 95 -2.47 2.68 14.25
N ARG A 96 -3.50 2.04 14.82
CA ARG A 96 -3.57 1.73 16.26
C ARG A 96 -4.17 0.35 16.47
N ASP A 97 -3.90 -0.26 17.61
CA ASP A 97 -4.41 -1.59 17.93
C ASP A 97 -5.94 -1.66 17.81
N GLY A 98 -6.40 -2.66 17.06
CA GLY A 98 -7.83 -2.85 16.77
C GLY A 98 -8.41 -1.93 15.69
N TYR A 99 -7.62 -1.02 15.11
CA TYR A 99 -8.03 -0.08 14.06
C TYR A 99 -6.91 0.08 13.01
N TYR A 100 -6.97 -0.76 11.97
CA TYR A 100 -5.91 -0.95 10.98
C TYR A 100 -6.20 -0.28 9.62
N VAL A 101 -7.03 0.77 9.64
CA VAL A 101 -7.39 1.61 8.49
C VAL A 101 -7.21 3.08 8.86
N MET A 102 -7.23 3.97 7.87
CA MET A 102 -7.14 5.41 8.10
C MET A 102 -8.30 5.94 8.96
N ASP A 103 -8.00 6.66 10.04
CA ASP A 103 -9.00 7.41 10.82
C ASP A 103 -9.35 8.71 10.07
N PRO A 104 -10.61 8.90 9.60
CA PRO A 104 -10.97 10.06 8.80
C PRO A 104 -10.74 11.41 9.50
N LYS A 105 -10.91 11.46 10.83
CA LYS A 105 -10.69 12.71 11.59
C LYS A 105 -9.21 13.06 11.61
N LYS A 106 -8.34 12.08 11.83
CA LYS A 106 -6.88 12.28 11.83
C LYS A 106 -6.37 12.64 10.44
N ALA A 107 -6.93 12.05 9.39
CA ALA A 107 -6.62 12.43 8.01
C ALA A 107 -6.95 13.91 7.77
N VAL A 108 -8.18 14.32 8.11
CA VAL A 108 -8.63 15.72 7.96
C VAL A 108 -7.80 16.67 8.80
N GLU A 109 -7.32 16.29 9.99
CA GLU A 109 -6.39 17.10 10.80
C GLU A 109 -5.05 17.36 10.09
N MET A 110 -4.52 16.38 9.34
CA MET A 110 -3.23 16.48 8.65
C MET A 110 -3.23 17.30 7.36
N VAL A 111 -4.41 17.56 6.79
CA VAL A 111 -4.59 18.34 5.56
C VAL A 111 -4.17 19.79 5.77
N ASP A 112 -3.39 20.34 4.84
CA ASP A 112 -3.01 21.75 4.79
C ASP A 112 -3.18 22.33 3.37
N GLU A 113 -2.80 23.59 3.15
CA GLU A 113 -2.96 24.26 1.86
C GLU A 113 -2.06 23.68 0.74
N ASN A 114 -1.14 22.78 1.09
CA ASN A 114 -0.26 22.09 0.15
C ASN A 114 -0.69 20.64 -0.11
N THR A 115 -1.77 20.18 0.53
CA THR A 115 -2.34 18.85 0.29
C THR A 115 -2.99 18.80 -1.08
N ILE A 116 -2.49 17.91 -1.95
CA ILE A 116 -2.99 17.75 -3.33
C ILE A 116 -4.26 16.90 -3.38
N CYS A 117 -4.39 15.92 -2.48
CA CYS A 117 -5.59 15.13 -2.23
C CYS A 117 -5.45 14.34 -0.92
N VAL A 118 -6.56 13.75 -0.46
CA VAL A 118 -6.56 12.67 0.53
C VAL A 118 -6.89 11.36 -0.19
N ALA A 119 -6.03 10.33 -0.07
CA ALA A 119 -6.29 9.04 -0.69
C ALA A 119 -6.87 8.06 0.34
N ALA A 120 -8.14 7.71 0.17
CA ALA A 120 -8.83 6.69 0.94
C ALA A 120 -8.73 5.33 0.24
N ILE A 121 -8.76 4.24 1.00
CA ILE A 121 -8.55 2.88 0.50
C ILE A 121 -9.84 2.06 0.67
N LEU A 122 -10.45 1.71 -0.46
CA LEU A 122 -11.60 0.81 -0.46
C LEU A 122 -11.12 -0.64 -0.56
N GLY A 123 -10.70 -1.17 0.57
CA GLY A 123 -10.22 -2.54 0.72
C GLY A 123 -8.74 -2.57 1.03
N SER A 124 -8.41 -2.30 2.29
CA SER A 124 -7.05 -2.35 2.80
C SER A 124 -6.40 -3.69 2.47
N THR A 125 -5.18 -3.66 1.94
CA THR A 125 -4.45 -4.91 1.66
C THR A 125 -4.14 -5.66 2.96
N LEU A 126 -4.10 -5.00 4.12
CA LEU A 126 -3.74 -5.62 5.39
C LEU A 126 -4.84 -6.51 5.96
N ASN A 127 -6.07 -6.03 6.00
CA ASN A 127 -7.18 -6.73 6.67
C ASN A 127 -8.48 -6.76 5.86
N GLY A 128 -8.47 -6.24 4.63
CA GLY A 128 -9.62 -6.23 3.73
C GLY A 128 -10.71 -5.21 4.06
N GLU A 129 -10.51 -4.40 5.10
CA GLU A 129 -11.50 -3.43 5.56
C GLU A 129 -11.62 -2.24 4.59
N PHE A 130 -12.84 -1.73 4.46
CA PHE A 130 -13.12 -0.52 3.70
C PHE A 130 -12.95 0.69 4.61
N GLU A 131 -12.19 1.69 4.17
CA GLU A 131 -12.15 2.98 4.86
C GLU A 131 -13.49 3.71 4.73
N ASP A 132 -13.81 4.53 5.73
CA ASP A 132 -15.06 5.30 5.77
C ASP A 132 -14.95 6.55 4.90
N VAL A 133 -15.05 6.34 3.58
CA VAL A 133 -14.95 7.40 2.56
C VAL A 133 -16.05 8.44 2.75
N LYS A 134 -17.27 8.04 3.13
CA LYS A 134 -18.37 8.96 3.40
C LYS A 134 -18.04 9.92 4.54
N LEU A 135 -17.61 9.40 5.69
CA LEU A 135 -17.22 10.25 6.82
C LEU A 135 -16.04 11.16 6.44
N LEU A 136 -15.07 10.65 5.70
CA LEU A 136 -13.95 11.46 5.20
C LEU A 136 -14.44 12.62 4.32
N ASN A 137 -15.34 12.34 3.37
CA ASN A 137 -15.98 13.34 2.53
C ASN A 137 -16.69 14.40 3.36
N ASP A 138 -17.55 14.00 4.30
CA ASP A 138 -18.35 14.93 5.10
C ASP A 138 -17.45 15.87 5.92
N LEU A 139 -16.38 15.34 6.52
CA LEU A 139 -15.41 16.13 7.28
C LEU A 139 -14.58 17.06 6.38
N LEU A 140 -14.17 16.60 5.19
CA LEU A 140 -13.42 17.42 4.24
C LEU A 140 -14.29 18.52 3.62
N VAL A 141 -15.56 18.28 3.35
CA VAL A 141 -16.50 19.32 2.88
C VAL A 141 -16.56 20.46 3.89
N GLU A 142 -16.70 20.17 5.19
CA GLU A 142 -16.69 21.20 6.23
C GLU A 142 -15.33 21.91 6.36
N LYS A 143 -14.22 21.17 6.25
CA LYS A 143 -12.88 21.78 6.23
C LYS A 143 -12.67 22.67 5.00
N ASN A 144 -13.15 22.26 3.83
CA ASN A 144 -13.07 23.05 2.60
C ASN A 144 -13.90 24.33 2.67
N LYS A 145 -15.10 24.30 3.30
CA LYS A 145 -15.90 25.50 3.56
C LYS A 145 -15.17 26.54 4.42
N SER A 146 -14.43 26.09 5.44
CA SER A 146 -13.72 27.00 6.36
C SER A 146 -12.38 27.49 5.80
N THR A 147 -11.69 26.69 5.00
CA THR A 147 -10.32 26.99 4.52
C THR A 147 -10.25 27.52 3.09
N GLY A 148 -11.24 27.19 2.24
CA GLY A 148 -11.22 27.49 0.80
C GLY A 148 -10.21 26.66 -0.01
N TRP A 149 -9.57 25.65 0.59
CA TRP A 149 -8.50 24.90 -0.08
C TRP A 149 -8.99 23.96 -1.16
N ASP A 150 -10.25 23.51 -1.10
CA ASP A 150 -10.86 22.62 -2.08
C ASP A 150 -10.06 21.31 -2.24
N THR A 151 -9.73 20.69 -1.11
CA THR A 151 -8.95 19.44 -1.06
C THR A 151 -9.84 18.28 -1.53
N PRO A 152 -9.46 17.54 -2.59
CA PRO A 152 -10.26 16.44 -3.12
C PRO A 152 -9.93 15.10 -2.45
N ILE A 153 -10.76 14.10 -2.74
CA ILE A 153 -10.54 12.69 -2.35
C ILE A 153 -10.19 11.87 -3.59
N HIS A 154 -9.23 10.96 -3.44
CA HIS A 154 -9.05 9.83 -4.33
C HIS A 154 -9.41 8.55 -3.60
N VAL A 155 -10.16 7.66 -4.24
CA VAL A 155 -10.45 6.33 -3.68
C VAL A 155 -9.64 5.26 -4.40
N ASP A 156 -8.64 4.71 -3.71
CA ASP A 156 -7.91 3.52 -4.15
C ASP A 156 -8.81 2.28 -3.97
N ALA A 157 -9.56 1.98 -5.02
CA ALA A 157 -10.51 0.88 -5.07
C ALA A 157 -9.95 -0.37 -5.77
N ALA A 158 -8.65 -0.66 -5.64
CA ALA A 158 -7.96 -1.76 -6.33
C ALA A 158 -8.65 -3.12 -6.23
N SER A 159 -9.12 -3.44 -5.03
CA SER A 159 -9.99 -4.58 -4.79
C SER A 159 -11.45 -4.16 -4.69
N GLY A 160 -11.78 -3.19 -3.84
CA GLY A 160 -13.15 -2.87 -3.48
C GLY A 160 -14.02 -2.40 -4.65
N GLY A 161 -13.43 -1.82 -5.70
CA GLY A 161 -14.17 -1.29 -6.84
C GLY A 161 -14.95 -2.35 -7.62
N PHE A 162 -14.51 -3.61 -7.64
CA PHE A 162 -15.26 -4.72 -8.23
C PHE A 162 -15.97 -5.60 -7.19
N ILE A 163 -16.15 -5.10 -5.98
CA ILE A 163 -16.81 -5.81 -4.87
C ILE A 163 -17.99 -4.99 -4.36
N ALA A 164 -17.72 -3.76 -3.90
CA ALA A 164 -18.71 -2.90 -3.25
C ALA A 164 -19.96 -2.64 -4.10
N PRO A 165 -19.87 -2.35 -5.42
CA PRO A 165 -21.06 -2.15 -6.23
C PRO A 165 -22.04 -3.33 -6.25
N PHE A 166 -21.55 -4.56 -6.08
CA PHE A 166 -22.36 -5.77 -6.29
C PHE A 166 -22.95 -6.32 -5.00
N ILE A 167 -22.19 -6.28 -3.90
CA ILE A 167 -22.60 -6.86 -2.62
C ILE A 167 -22.80 -5.83 -1.50
N TYR A 168 -22.45 -4.56 -1.73
CA TYR A 168 -22.69 -3.44 -0.82
C TYR A 168 -23.18 -2.17 -1.58
N PRO A 169 -24.23 -2.25 -2.42
CA PRO A 169 -24.63 -1.14 -3.30
C PRO A 169 -25.05 0.14 -2.54
N GLU A 170 -25.57 -0.01 -1.33
CA GLU A 170 -25.97 1.09 -0.46
C GLU A 170 -24.78 1.83 0.19
N LEU A 171 -23.58 1.26 0.15
CA LEU A 171 -22.38 1.92 0.67
C LEU A 171 -22.03 3.09 -0.25
N GLU A 172 -22.06 4.31 0.29
CA GLU A 172 -21.59 5.51 -0.42
C GLU A 172 -20.09 5.63 -0.27
N TRP A 173 -19.37 5.40 -1.37
CA TRP A 173 -17.90 5.46 -1.42
C TRP A 173 -17.35 6.03 -2.71
N ASP A 174 -18.20 6.25 -3.72
CA ASP A 174 -17.87 6.57 -5.11
C ASP A 174 -18.37 7.98 -5.48
N PHE A 175 -18.53 8.28 -6.78
CA PHE A 175 -18.89 9.61 -7.31
C PHE A 175 -20.27 10.13 -6.86
N ARG A 176 -21.04 9.38 -6.07
CA ARG A 176 -22.13 9.94 -5.25
C ARG A 176 -21.62 10.99 -4.26
N LEU A 177 -20.34 10.94 -3.91
CA LEU A 177 -19.66 11.89 -3.04
C LEU A 177 -19.02 13.04 -3.87
N PRO A 178 -19.22 14.31 -3.48
CA PRO A 178 -18.91 15.47 -4.32
C PRO A 178 -17.42 15.83 -4.46
N LEU A 179 -16.51 15.22 -3.69
CA LEU A 179 -15.09 15.59 -3.66
C LEU A 179 -14.19 14.72 -4.57
N GLU A 180 -14.77 13.88 -5.42
CA GLU A 180 -14.03 13.08 -6.40
C GLU A 180 -13.91 13.83 -7.74
N ASP A 181 -12.68 14.04 -8.24
CA ASP A 181 -12.43 14.84 -9.45
C ASP A 181 -11.17 14.39 -10.25
N LEU A 182 -11.17 14.63 -11.56
CA LEU A 182 -10.03 14.57 -12.50
C LEU A 182 -10.00 15.87 -13.31
N PRO A 183 -8.89 16.60 -13.31
CA PRO A 183 -8.73 17.82 -14.09
C PRO A 183 -8.50 17.51 -15.58
N GLU A 184 -9.21 18.23 -16.46
CA GLU A 184 -9.17 18.07 -17.91
C GLU A 184 -7.78 18.35 -18.51
N GLU A 185 -6.99 19.24 -17.89
CA GLU A 185 -5.67 19.65 -18.40
C GLU A 185 -4.60 18.55 -18.42
N LEU A 186 -4.90 17.36 -17.91
CA LEU A 186 -4.00 16.20 -17.91
C LEU A 186 -4.32 15.17 -18.99
N ILE A 187 -5.42 15.39 -19.72
CA ILE A 187 -5.77 14.56 -20.86
C ILE A 187 -4.90 15.00 -22.05
N PHE A 188 -3.97 14.14 -22.48
CA PHE A 188 -3.18 14.43 -23.68
C PHE A 188 -3.92 13.98 -24.92
N HIS A 189 -4.08 14.89 -25.88
CA HIS A 189 -4.67 14.61 -27.18
C HIS A 189 -3.59 14.17 -28.18
N ILE A 190 -3.60 12.91 -28.60
CA ILE A 190 -2.68 12.33 -29.58
C ILE A 190 -3.43 12.09 -30.89
N ASN A 191 -2.92 12.62 -32.01
CA ASN A 191 -3.54 12.46 -33.33
C ASN A 191 -2.70 11.63 -34.33
N TYR A 192 -1.60 10.99 -33.88
CA TYR A 192 -0.60 10.34 -34.75
C TYR A 192 -1.13 9.15 -35.57
N LEU A 193 -2.25 8.52 -35.17
CA LEU A 193 -2.88 7.41 -35.92
C LEU A 193 -4.05 7.84 -36.82
N GLY A 194 -4.20 9.14 -37.10
CA GLY A 194 -5.17 9.66 -38.06
C GLY A 194 -6.53 10.09 -37.48
N ALA A 195 -6.67 10.09 -36.15
CA ALA A 195 -7.79 10.69 -35.43
C ALA A 195 -7.30 11.15 -34.04
N ASP A 196 -7.95 12.16 -33.47
CA ASP A 196 -7.65 12.64 -32.12
C ASP A 196 -8.01 11.59 -31.06
N GLN A 197 -7.08 11.33 -30.14
CA GLN A 197 -7.21 10.31 -29.10
C GLN A 197 -6.74 10.90 -27.77
N PRO A 198 -7.65 11.11 -26.80
CA PRO A 198 -7.24 11.43 -25.44
C PRO A 198 -6.54 10.21 -24.84
N THR A 199 -5.22 10.28 -24.65
CA THR A 199 -4.43 9.26 -23.97
C THR A 199 -3.80 9.86 -22.72
N PHE A 200 -3.91 9.18 -21.59
CA PHE A 200 -3.24 9.54 -20.36
C PHE A 200 -2.61 8.28 -19.76
N THR A 201 -1.45 7.88 -20.27
CA THR A 201 -0.76 6.66 -19.83
C THR A 201 0.73 6.89 -19.63
N LEU A 202 1.33 6.19 -18.67
CA LEU A 202 2.78 6.17 -18.49
C LEU A 202 3.43 5.17 -19.45
N ASN A 203 2.70 4.09 -19.76
CA ASN A 203 3.11 3.10 -20.73
C ASN A 203 2.73 3.53 -22.16
N PHE A 204 3.52 3.07 -23.14
CA PHE A 204 3.24 3.27 -24.56
C PHE A 204 2.68 1.99 -25.21
N SER A 205 3.55 1.08 -25.67
CA SER A 205 3.11 -0.19 -26.26
C SER A 205 2.85 -1.24 -25.20
N LYS A 206 1.65 -1.83 -25.22
CA LYS A 206 1.25 -2.95 -24.36
C LYS A 206 0.26 -3.87 -25.08
N GLY A 207 0.13 -5.11 -24.59
CA GLY A 207 -0.88 -6.04 -25.07
C GLY A 207 -2.30 -5.53 -24.74
N SER A 208 -3.24 -5.75 -25.67
CA SER A 208 -4.65 -5.37 -25.51
C SER A 208 -5.55 -6.52 -25.07
N SER A 209 -4.99 -7.72 -24.86
CA SER A 209 -5.77 -8.92 -24.53
C SER A 209 -6.56 -8.76 -23.23
N GLN A 210 -6.00 -8.11 -22.22
CA GLN A 210 -6.67 -7.86 -20.94
C GLN A 210 -7.86 -6.90 -21.09
N VAL A 211 -7.77 -5.88 -21.94
CA VAL A 211 -8.90 -4.96 -22.21
C VAL A 211 -10.05 -5.71 -22.89
N ILE A 212 -9.74 -6.57 -23.86
CA ILE A 212 -10.74 -7.41 -24.54
C ILE A 212 -11.37 -8.39 -23.54
N ALA A 213 -10.55 -9.02 -22.70
CA ALA A 213 -11.02 -9.95 -21.68
C ALA A 213 -11.92 -9.25 -20.65
N GLN A 214 -11.56 -8.04 -20.21
CA GLN A 214 -12.39 -7.23 -19.30
C GLN A 214 -13.73 -6.91 -19.95
N TYR A 215 -13.73 -6.47 -21.22
CA TYR A 215 -14.97 -6.21 -21.95
C TYR A 215 -15.84 -7.47 -22.06
N TYR A 216 -15.23 -8.62 -22.38
CA TYR A 216 -15.92 -9.91 -22.39
C TYR A 216 -16.54 -10.23 -21.03
N GLN A 217 -15.80 -10.12 -19.92
CA GLN A 217 -16.33 -10.40 -18.59
C GLN A 217 -17.51 -9.47 -18.24
N LEU A 218 -17.42 -8.17 -18.55
CA LEU A 218 -18.50 -7.21 -18.31
C LEU A 218 -19.79 -7.61 -19.03
N ILE A 219 -19.73 -7.94 -20.31
CA ILE A 219 -20.93 -8.28 -21.10
C ILE A 219 -21.42 -9.72 -20.86
N ARG A 220 -20.53 -10.65 -20.49
CA ARG A 220 -20.84 -12.07 -20.29
C ARG A 220 -21.41 -12.35 -18.91
N LEU A 221 -20.92 -11.66 -17.88
CA LEU A 221 -21.42 -11.80 -16.53
C LEU A 221 -22.58 -10.85 -16.27
N GLY A 222 -22.46 -9.59 -16.73
CA GLY A 222 -23.37 -8.52 -16.30
C GLY A 222 -23.36 -8.35 -14.78
N TYR A 223 -24.24 -7.48 -14.28
CA TYR A 223 -24.33 -7.21 -12.84
C TYR A 223 -24.61 -8.49 -12.03
N GLU A 224 -25.59 -9.28 -12.45
CA GLU A 224 -25.97 -10.55 -11.79
C GLU A 224 -24.81 -11.54 -11.70
N GLY A 225 -24.02 -11.71 -12.77
CA GLY A 225 -22.89 -12.63 -12.76
C GLY A 225 -21.80 -12.20 -11.79
N TYR A 226 -21.44 -10.90 -11.76
CA TYR A 226 -20.49 -10.37 -10.79
C TYR A 226 -21.01 -10.50 -9.35
N LYS A 227 -22.29 -10.18 -9.11
CA LYS A 227 -22.92 -10.36 -7.80
C LYS A 227 -22.83 -11.79 -7.30
N ASN A 228 -23.22 -12.77 -8.12
CA ASN A 228 -23.13 -14.19 -7.75
C ASN A 228 -21.69 -14.62 -7.41
N ILE A 229 -20.70 -14.15 -8.16
CA ILE A 229 -19.29 -14.45 -7.90
C ILE A 229 -18.85 -13.85 -6.56
N MET A 230 -19.17 -12.58 -6.29
CA MET A 230 -18.77 -11.90 -5.06
C MET A 230 -19.48 -12.46 -3.83
N GLU A 231 -20.75 -12.86 -3.95
CA GLU A 231 -21.49 -13.58 -2.90
C GLU A 231 -20.83 -14.93 -2.59
N ASN A 232 -20.46 -15.72 -3.61
CA ASN A 232 -19.73 -16.98 -3.41
C ASN A 232 -18.38 -16.79 -2.71
N CYS A 233 -17.61 -15.76 -3.11
CA CYS A 233 -16.35 -15.43 -2.45
C CYS A 233 -16.58 -15.05 -0.98
N ARG A 234 -17.60 -14.24 -0.69
CA ARG A 234 -17.98 -13.86 0.67
C ARG A 234 -18.40 -15.07 1.51
N ASP A 235 -19.18 -15.98 0.95
CA ASP A 235 -19.62 -17.18 1.64
C ASP A 235 -18.45 -18.12 1.97
N ASN A 236 -17.50 -18.28 1.05
CA ASN A 236 -16.30 -19.09 1.30
C ASN A 236 -15.35 -18.42 2.30
N MET A 237 -15.27 -17.08 2.32
CA MET A 237 -14.59 -16.32 3.38
C MET A 237 -15.20 -16.63 4.76
N LEU A 238 -16.54 -16.63 4.87
CA LEU A 238 -17.23 -16.93 6.12
C LEU A 238 -16.99 -18.37 6.59
N VAL A 239 -16.95 -19.34 5.66
CA VAL A 239 -16.61 -20.74 6.02
C VAL A 239 -15.19 -20.85 6.56
N LEU A 240 -14.22 -20.22 5.90
CA LEU A 240 -12.84 -20.21 6.39
C LEU A 240 -12.74 -19.53 7.77
N LYS A 241 -13.37 -18.36 7.93
CA LYS A 241 -13.41 -17.63 9.21
C LYS A 241 -13.98 -18.51 10.32
N GLN A 242 -15.15 -19.10 10.12
CA GLN A 242 -15.79 -19.97 11.11
C GLN A 242 -14.94 -21.22 11.41
N GLY A 243 -14.28 -21.79 10.41
CA GLY A 243 -13.36 -22.90 10.59
C GLY A 243 -12.18 -22.54 11.50
N LEU A 244 -11.58 -21.36 11.28
CA LEU A 244 -10.49 -20.84 12.11
C LEU A 244 -10.96 -20.50 13.52
N GLU A 245 -12.12 -19.88 13.69
CA GLU A 245 -12.70 -19.58 15.01
C GLU A 245 -12.95 -20.86 15.82
N LYS A 246 -13.43 -21.93 15.18
CA LYS A 246 -13.66 -23.24 15.83
C LYS A 246 -12.39 -23.88 16.38
N THR A 247 -11.21 -23.59 15.82
CA THR A 247 -9.94 -24.08 16.40
C THR A 247 -9.67 -23.48 17.77
N GLY A 248 -10.23 -22.29 18.05
CA GLY A 248 -9.97 -21.55 19.28
C GLY A 248 -8.56 -20.93 19.38
N LYS A 249 -7.68 -21.15 18.39
CA LYS A 249 -6.26 -20.77 18.42
C LYS A 249 -5.94 -19.40 17.83
N PHE A 250 -6.85 -18.82 17.05
CA PHE A 250 -6.61 -17.58 16.32
C PHE A 250 -7.50 -16.42 16.78
N ASN A 251 -7.00 -15.19 16.64
CA ASN A 251 -7.76 -13.95 16.67
C ASN A 251 -8.02 -13.49 15.23
N ILE A 252 -9.28 -13.30 14.86
CA ILE A 252 -9.66 -12.76 13.55
C ILE A 252 -9.49 -11.24 13.56
N VAL A 253 -8.65 -10.72 12.68
CA VAL A 253 -8.29 -9.30 12.56
C VAL A 253 -9.12 -8.60 11.47
N SER A 254 -9.51 -9.32 10.42
CA SER A 254 -10.38 -8.80 9.37
C SER A 254 -11.84 -8.65 9.84
N LYS A 255 -12.58 -7.76 9.18
CA LYS A 255 -14.02 -7.54 9.43
C LYS A 255 -14.88 -8.49 8.60
N ASP A 256 -16.17 -8.58 8.94
CA ASP A 256 -17.15 -9.38 8.19
C ASP A 256 -17.55 -8.76 6.85
N ASN A 257 -17.44 -7.43 6.75
CA ASN A 257 -17.73 -6.67 5.55
C ASN A 257 -16.43 -6.06 5.02
N GLY A 258 -16.28 -6.05 3.70
CA GLY A 258 -15.06 -5.63 3.03
C GLY A 258 -14.69 -6.58 1.90
N VAL A 259 -13.39 -6.68 1.62
CA VAL A 259 -12.82 -7.62 0.66
C VAL A 259 -12.99 -9.05 1.18
N PRO A 260 -13.39 -10.04 0.34
CA PRO A 260 -13.44 -11.45 0.71
C PRO A 260 -12.05 -12.02 1.07
N LEU A 261 -11.63 -11.80 2.31
CA LEU A 261 -10.37 -12.30 2.85
C LEU A 261 -10.47 -12.52 4.35
N VAL A 262 -9.61 -13.38 4.88
CA VAL A 262 -9.47 -13.57 6.32
C VAL A 262 -8.05 -13.22 6.72
N ALA A 263 -7.90 -12.18 7.55
CA ALA A 263 -6.65 -11.85 8.23
C ALA A 263 -6.75 -12.30 9.69
N PHE A 264 -5.77 -13.05 10.18
CA PHE A 264 -5.82 -13.65 11.51
C PHE A 264 -4.42 -13.79 12.13
N SER A 265 -4.35 -13.74 13.46
CA SER A 265 -3.13 -13.87 14.26
C SER A 265 -3.27 -15.01 15.27
N LEU A 266 -2.16 -15.57 15.74
CA LEU A 266 -2.16 -16.57 16.81
C LEU A 266 -2.52 -15.91 18.15
N LYS A 267 -3.34 -16.58 18.97
CA LYS A 267 -3.62 -16.12 20.35
C LYS A 267 -2.42 -16.28 21.28
N ASP A 268 -1.66 -17.35 21.07
CA ASP A 268 -0.42 -17.64 21.78
C ASP A 268 0.68 -17.83 20.74
N ASN A 269 1.65 -16.92 20.75
CA ASN A 269 2.81 -16.91 19.86
C ASN A 269 4.13 -17.19 20.60
N SER A 270 4.06 -17.73 21.82
CA SER A 270 5.24 -17.97 22.66
C SER A 270 6.15 -19.08 22.12
N CYS A 271 5.56 -20.18 21.65
CA CYS A 271 6.30 -21.35 21.16
C CYS A 271 6.62 -21.28 19.66
N HIS A 272 5.63 -20.86 18.86
CA HIS A 272 5.64 -20.77 17.40
C HIS A 272 4.94 -19.50 16.95
N ASN A 273 5.31 -18.98 15.78
CA ASN A 273 4.73 -17.77 15.21
C ASN A 273 4.03 -18.04 13.86
N GLU A 274 3.38 -17.02 13.33
CA GLU A 274 2.64 -17.04 12.07
C GLU A 274 3.52 -17.41 10.87
N PHE A 275 4.82 -17.07 10.89
CA PHE A 275 5.75 -17.43 9.82
C PHE A 275 6.00 -18.94 9.78
N GLU A 276 6.11 -19.61 10.93
CA GLU A 276 6.23 -21.07 10.98
C GLU A 276 4.99 -21.77 10.45
N VAL A 277 3.79 -21.25 10.76
CA VAL A 277 2.53 -21.75 10.19
C VAL A 277 2.51 -21.58 8.66
N SER A 278 2.93 -20.41 8.16
CA SER A 278 3.04 -20.14 6.72
C SER A 278 3.97 -21.13 6.00
N ASP A 279 5.15 -21.38 6.58
CA ASP A 279 6.15 -22.30 6.04
C ASP A 279 5.66 -23.76 6.03
N MET A 280 4.94 -24.18 7.07
CA MET A 280 4.41 -25.55 7.13
C MET A 280 3.26 -25.79 6.15
N LEU A 281 2.41 -24.78 5.94
CA LEU A 281 1.33 -24.85 4.95
C LEU A 281 1.87 -25.04 3.51
N ARG A 282 3.09 -24.59 3.20
CA ARG A 282 3.73 -24.83 1.89
C ARG A 282 3.88 -26.32 1.57
N ARG A 283 4.01 -27.20 2.57
CA ARG A 283 4.11 -28.67 2.37
C ARG A 283 2.83 -29.26 1.76
N PHE A 284 1.70 -28.62 1.99
CA PHE A 284 0.39 -28.97 1.41
C PHE A 284 0.14 -28.24 0.08
N GLY A 285 1.08 -27.42 -0.39
CA GLY A 285 0.95 -26.59 -1.59
C GLY A 285 0.27 -25.24 -1.35
N TRP A 286 -0.09 -24.91 -0.11
CA TRP A 286 -0.77 -23.66 0.22
C TRP A 286 0.21 -22.48 0.30
N ILE A 287 -0.15 -21.38 -0.35
CA ILE A 287 0.56 -20.11 -0.23
C ILE A 287 -0.24 -19.14 0.64
N VAL A 288 0.01 -19.17 1.95
CA VAL A 288 -0.61 -18.24 2.93
C VAL A 288 0.47 -17.32 3.48
N PRO A 289 0.55 -16.05 3.06
CA PRO A 289 1.58 -15.13 3.55
C PRO A 289 1.37 -14.77 5.02
N ALA A 290 2.49 -14.61 5.74
CA ALA A 290 2.56 -13.98 7.06
C ALA A 290 3.33 -12.65 6.96
N TYR A 291 2.89 -11.62 7.68
CA TYR A 291 3.57 -10.32 7.74
C TYR A 291 3.22 -9.55 9.01
N THR A 292 4.08 -8.61 9.39
CA THR A 292 3.83 -7.65 10.47
C THR A 292 3.04 -6.45 9.95
N MET A 293 2.19 -5.87 10.78
CA MET A 293 1.48 -4.63 10.43
C MET A 293 2.44 -3.42 10.27
N PRO A 294 2.01 -2.32 9.62
CA PRO A 294 2.78 -1.09 9.46
C PRO A 294 3.25 -0.44 10.77
N PRO A 295 4.04 0.64 10.71
CA PRO A 295 4.51 1.36 11.88
C PRO A 295 3.44 1.66 12.94
N ASP A 296 3.84 1.54 14.21
CA ASP A 296 3.00 1.65 15.42
C ASP A 296 2.03 0.48 15.68
N ALA A 297 2.04 -0.54 14.80
CA ALA A 297 1.35 -1.82 15.01
C ALA A 297 2.27 -3.04 14.73
N GLN A 298 3.59 -2.87 14.62
CA GLN A 298 4.50 -3.95 14.19
C GLN A 298 4.54 -5.18 15.12
N HIS A 299 4.07 -5.03 16.37
CA HIS A 299 3.91 -6.15 17.30
C HIS A 299 2.80 -7.12 16.88
N VAL A 300 1.92 -6.71 15.96
CA VAL A 300 0.86 -7.56 15.39
C VAL A 300 1.38 -8.24 14.12
N THR A 301 1.52 -9.57 14.19
CA THR A 301 1.81 -10.42 13.03
C THR A 301 0.53 -11.12 12.60
N VAL A 302 0.26 -11.17 11.30
CA VAL A 302 -0.95 -11.80 10.75
C VAL A 302 -0.63 -12.74 9.59
N LEU A 303 -1.45 -13.78 9.46
CA LEU A 303 -1.64 -14.55 8.24
C LEU A 303 -2.81 -13.96 7.46
N ARG A 304 -2.73 -13.98 6.12
CA ARG A 304 -3.83 -13.51 5.26
C ARG A 304 -4.18 -14.52 4.18
N VAL A 305 -5.45 -14.88 4.09
CA VAL A 305 -6.01 -15.71 3.00
C VAL A 305 -7.01 -14.87 2.21
N VAL A 306 -6.73 -14.66 0.92
CA VAL A 306 -7.63 -13.96 0.00
C VAL A 306 -8.49 -14.99 -0.75
N ILE A 307 -9.81 -14.80 -0.72
CA ILE A 307 -10.77 -15.67 -1.38
C ILE A 307 -11.10 -15.07 -2.74
N ARG A 308 -10.73 -15.80 -3.79
CA ARG A 308 -10.95 -15.41 -5.19
C ARG A 308 -12.06 -16.26 -5.82
N GLU A 309 -12.47 -15.89 -7.03
CA GLU A 309 -13.48 -16.60 -7.83
C GLU A 309 -13.20 -18.11 -7.95
N ASP A 310 -11.93 -18.50 -8.08
CA ASP A 310 -11.51 -19.89 -8.24
C ASP A 310 -11.38 -20.67 -6.91
N PHE A 311 -11.60 -20.00 -5.77
CA PHE A 311 -11.50 -20.60 -4.44
C PHE A 311 -12.84 -21.18 -3.99
N SER A 312 -13.08 -22.43 -4.39
CA SER A 312 -14.32 -23.16 -4.07
C SER A 312 -14.50 -23.50 -2.58
N ARG A 313 -15.73 -23.86 -2.19
CA ARG A 313 -16.06 -24.35 -0.85
C ARG A 313 -15.16 -25.50 -0.40
N THR A 314 -14.91 -26.45 -1.30
CA THR A 314 -14.05 -27.61 -1.04
C THR A 314 -12.62 -27.19 -0.68
N LEU A 315 -12.09 -26.16 -1.34
CA LEU A 315 -10.76 -25.62 -1.03
C LEU A 315 -10.75 -24.90 0.31
N ALA A 316 -11.82 -24.17 0.65
CA ALA A 316 -11.97 -23.51 1.95
C ALA A 316 -11.95 -24.51 3.11
N GLU A 317 -12.77 -25.57 3.02
CA GLU A 317 -12.84 -26.62 4.04
C GLU A 317 -11.53 -27.40 4.15
N ARG A 318 -10.89 -27.72 3.02
CA ARG A 318 -9.59 -28.39 3.00
C ARG A 318 -8.49 -27.54 3.63
N LEU A 319 -8.48 -26.22 3.39
CA LEU A 319 -7.52 -25.31 4.01
C LEU A 319 -7.65 -25.32 5.53
N VAL A 320 -8.88 -25.30 6.07
CA VAL A 320 -9.12 -25.38 7.52
C VAL A 320 -8.55 -26.70 8.09
N ILE A 321 -8.81 -27.83 7.42
CA ILE A 321 -8.29 -29.14 7.84
C ILE A 321 -6.77 -29.16 7.83
N ASP A 322 -6.13 -28.62 6.79
CA ASP A 322 -4.67 -28.61 6.70
C ASP A 322 -4.03 -27.62 7.70
N ILE A 323 -4.69 -26.50 8.02
CA ILE A 323 -4.29 -25.61 9.12
C ILE A 323 -4.33 -26.33 10.47
N ASP A 324 -5.40 -27.09 10.75
CA ASP A 324 -5.53 -27.84 12.00
C ASP A 324 -4.42 -28.90 12.15
N LYS A 325 -4.09 -29.62 11.08
CA LYS A 325 -2.96 -30.55 11.05
C LYS A 325 -1.63 -29.85 11.33
N VAL A 326 -1.38 -28.71 10.67
CA VAL A 326 -0.16 -27.92 10.87
C VAL A 326 -0.03 -27.48 12.32
N LEU A 327 -1.11 -27.02 12.94
CA LEU A 327 -1.12 -26.63 14.35
C LEU A 327 -0.82 -27.82 15.27
N HIS A 328 -1.43 -28.98 15.02
CA HIS A 328 -1.18 -30.17 15.82
C HIS A 328 0.27 -30.65 15.69
N GLU A 329 0.85 -30.61 14.49
CA GLU A 329 2.26 -30.92 14.29
C GLU A 329 3.18 -29.93 15.03
N LEU A 330 2.90 -28.62 14.96
CA LEU A 330 3.66 -27.60 15.67
C LEU A 330 3.64 -27.81 17.18
N GLU A 331 2.50 -28.18 17.77
CA GLU A 331 2.40 -28.49 19.21
C GLU A 331 3.31 -29.65 19.65
N THR A 332 3.66 -30.56 18.74
CA THR A 332 4.58 -31.68 19.05
C THR A 332 6.05 -31.35 18.83
N LEU A 333 6.36 -30.23 18.18
CA LEU A 333 7.72 -29.83 17.86
C LEU A 333 8.32 -28.98 18.99
N PRO A 334 9.65 -29.08 19.24
CA PRO A 334 10.32 -28.18 20.17
C PRO A 334 10.23 -26.73 19.67
N SER A 335 10.00 -25.79 20.59
CA SER A 335 9.92 -24.36 20.28
C SER A 335 11.20 -23.85 19.60
N ARG A 336 11.07 -23.44 18.33
CA ARG A 336 12.15 -22.77 17.59
C ARG A 336 12.41 -21.36 18.11
N ILE A 337 11.39 -20.69 18.63
CA ILE A 337 11.49 -19.36 19.25
C ILE A 337 12.34 -19.44 20.52
N SER A 338 12.09 -20.42 21.39
CA SER A 338 12.92 -20.65 22.59
C SER A 338 14.37 -20.94 22.23
N ALA A 339 14.61 -21.78 21.20
CA ALA A 339 15.97 -22.05 20.74
C ALA A 339 16.68 -20.80 20.19
N ARG A 340 15.99 -19.95 19.41
CA ARG A 340 16.55 -18.68 18.90
C ARG A 340 16.79 -17.65 19.99
N ILE A 341 15.91 -17.53 20.99
CA ILE A 341 16.10 -16.63 22.14
C ILE A 341 17.30 -17.08 22.98
N VAL A 342 17.45 -18.40 23.20
CA VAL A 342 18.62 -18.95 23.89
C VAL A 342 19.90 -18.62 23.13
N LEU A 343 19.95 -18.89 21.82
CA LEU A 343 21.11 -18.57 20.98
C LEU A 343 21.41 -17.07 20.94
N ALA A 344 20.40 -16.21 20.81
CA ALA A 344 20.57 -14.76 20.81
C ALA A 344 21.04 -14.21 22.17
N ASN A 345 20.67 -14.87 23.27
CA ASN A 345 21.16 -14.53 24.60
C ASN A 345 22.60 -15.04 24.82
N GLU A 346 22.95 -16.21 24.28
CA GLU A 346 24.33 -16.73 24.27
C GLU A 346 25.27 -15.82 23.47
N GLU A 347 24.88 -15.39 22.26
CA GLU A 347 25.66 -14.44 21.45
C GLU A 347 25.82 -13.08 22.15
N LYS A 348 24.80 -12.60 22.86
CA LYS A 348 24.91 -11.39 23.69
C LYS A 348 25.84 -11.56 24.88
N LEU A 349 25.83 -12.73 25.53
CA LEU A 349 26.73 -13.05 26.64
C LEU A 349 28.18 -13.14 26.18
N ASP A 350 28.43 -13.74 25.01
CA ASP A 350 29.75 -13.82 24.40
C ASP A 350 30.28 -12.44 24.00
N ALA A 351 29.45 -11.58 23.42
CA ALA A 351 29.83 -10.20 23.10
C ALA A 351 30.16 -9.37 24.35
N VAL A 352 29.45 -9.58 25.47
CA VAL A 352 29.76 -8.94 26.76
C VAL A 352 31.08 -9.49 27.33
N ALA A 353 31.32 -10.79 27.22
CA ALA A 353 32.57 -11.41 27.69
C ALA A 353 33.79 -10.96 26.88
N GLU A 354 33.65 -10.75 25.57
CA GLU A 354 34.69 -10.19 24.71
C GLU A 354 35.03 -8.75 25.10
N LYS A 355 34.01 -7.92 25.34
CA LYS A 355 34.18 -6.54 25.76
C LYS A 355 34.87 -6.41 27.12
N VAL A 356 34.55 -7.29 28.07
CA VAL A 356 35.25 -7.36 29.37
C VAL A 356 36.72 -7.76 29.22
N LYS A 357 37.06 -8.63 28.25
CA LYS A 357 38.46 -8.97 27.95
C LYS A 357 39.21 -7.82 27.31
N GLU A 358 38.56 -7.07 26.42
CA GLU A 358 39.11 -5.86 25.79
C GLU A 358 39.41 -4.80 26.86
N ASP A 359 38.45 -4.49 27.74
CA ASP A 359 38.62 -3.53 28.83
C ASP A 359 39.75 -3.96 29.79
N GLN A 360 39.89 -5.27 30.06
CA GLN A 360 40.98 -5.80 30.90
C GLN A 360 42.36 -5.71 30.23
N ASN A 361 42.43 -5.84 28.91
CA ASN A 361 43.67 -5.69 28.16
C ASN A 361 44.07 -4.21 28.08
N GLU A 362 43.10 -3.31 27.88
CA GLU A 362 43.35 -1.87 27.88
C GLU A 362 43.86 -1.38 29.26
N ILE A 363 43.30 -1.91 30.35
CA ILE A 363 43.82 -1.65 31.71
C ILE A 363 45.25 -2.18 31.89
N LYS A 364 45.58 -3.35 31.33
CA LYS A 364 46.95 -3.89 31.39
C LYS A 364 47.94 -3.07 30.57
N ASP A 365 47.52 -2.55 29.43
CA ASP A 365 48.33 -1.70 28.56
C ASP A 365 48.59 -0.35 29.24
N ILE A 366 47.58 0.24 29.89
CA ILE A 366 47.74 1.44 30.73
C ILE A 366 48.73 1.18 31.87
N ILE A 367 48.61 0.06 32.59
CA ILE A 367 49.55 -0.30 33.67
C ILE A 367 50.98 -0.48 33.15
N THR A 368 51.14 -1.03 31.93
CA THR A 368 52.45 -1.24 31.30
C THR A 368 53.07 0.09 30.87
N ALA A 369 52.29 0.98 30.23
CA ALA A 369 52.72 2.33 29.88
C ALA A 369 53.13 3.16 31.11
N TRP A 370 52.41 3.03 32.23
CA TRP A 370 52.79 3.69 33.49
C TRP A 370 54.09 3.16 34.11
N LYS A 371 54.44 1.89 33.88
CA LYS A 371 55.74 1.33 34.30
C LYS A 371 56.87 1.89 33.44
N GLU A 372 56.66 2.06 32.14
CA GLU A 372 57.65 2.65 31.23
C GLU A 372 57.87 4.14 31.53
N VAL A 373 56.82 4.91 31.84
CA VAL A 373 56.93 6.31 32.24
C VAL A 373 57.65 6.50 33.59
N ARG A 374 57.59 5.53 34.51
CA ARG A 374 58.40 5.55 35.74
C ARG A 374 59.88 5.31 35.46
N HIS A 375 60.22 4.49 34.48
CA HIS A 375 61.61 4.24 34.09
C HIS A 375 62.21 5.34 33.20
N GLY A 376 61.38 6.06 32.43
CA GLY A 376 61.81 7.17 31.58
C GLY A 376 62.02 8.53 32.29
N LYS A 377 62.02 8.58 33.62
CA LYS A 377 62.23 9.83 34.40
C LYS A 377 63.66 10.03 34.92
N GLU A 378 64.62 9.21 34.49
CA GLU A 378 66.05 9.39 34.80
C GLU A 378 66.92 9.81 33.61
N GLU A 379 66.38 10.04 32.40
CA GLU A 379 67.16 10.51 31.26
C GLU A 379 66.56 11.75 30.57
N ASP A 380 67.21 12.87 30.91
CA ASP A 380 67.62 14.00 30.09
C ASP A 380 66.65 15.08 29.61
N GLU A 381 66.85 16.25 30.25
CA GLU A 381 66.74 17.59 29.69
C GLU A 381 67.54 17.74 28.38
N ARG A 382 66.86 17.77 27.22
CA ARG A 382 67.29 18.64 26.11
C ARG A 382 66.26 18.76 24.98
N CYS A 383 66.20 20.00 24.47
CA CYS A 383 65.64 20.45 23.19
C CYS A 383 64.16 20.89 23.13
N LEU A 384 64.01 22.20 23.38
CA LEU A 384 62.96 23.07 22.86
C LEU A 384 63.12 23.31 21.34
N LEU A 385 62.01 23.71 20.71
CA LEU A 385 61.84 24.32 19.37
C LEU A 385 61.76 23.37 18.14
N GLU A 386 60.54 23.12 17.63
CA GLU A 386 60.01 23.72 16.38
C GLU A 386 58.66 23.09 15.90
N ASN A 387 57.67 23.97 15.68
CA ASN A 387 56.55 23.95 14.73
C ASN A 387 55.59 22.74 14.53
N LYS A 388 54.38 22.92 15.08
CA LYS A 388 53.06 23.01 14.37
C LYS A 388 53.00 22.53 12.89
N ARG A 389 52.28 21.42 12.65
CA ARG A 389 51.13 21.22 11.72
C ARG A 389 51.02 19.76 11.26
N MET A 390 49.93 19.08 11.61
CA MET A 390 49.08 18.29 10.71
C MET A 390 48.01 17.55 11.55
N VAL A 391 46.88 18.20 11.74
CA VAL A 391 45.59 17.53 11.89
C VAL A 391 45.03 17.37 10.47
N ASP A 392 44.39 16.24 10.22
CA ASP A 392 43.69 15.80 8.99
C ASP A 392 44.53 15.06 7.93
N ARG A 393 44.72 13.75 8.16
CA ARG A 393 44.67 12.70 7.11
C ARG A 393 44.59 11.29 7.72
N ALA A 394 43.37 10.80 7.90
CA ALA A 394 42.91 9.41 7.77
C ALA A 394 41.39 9.46 8.05
N GLY A 395 40.46 9.20 7.14
CA GLY A 395 40.46 8.17 6.11
C GLY A 395 39.92 6.87 6.70
N VAL A 396 38.59 6.75 6.83
CA VAL A 396 37.93 5.45 7.04
C VAL A 396 36.71 5.35 6.13
N ILE A 397 36.85 4.47 5.14
CA ILE A 397 35.82 3.93 4.26
C ILE A 397 35.20 2.74 5.00
N LEU A 398 33.86 2.68 5.11
CA LEU A 398 33.13 1.50 5.56
C LEU A 398 32.50 0.78 4.34
N PRO A 399 32.63 -0.56 4.23
CA PRO A 399 32.00 -1.32 3.15
C PRO A 399 30.59 -1.77 3.53
N PHE A 400 29.60 -1.49 2.68
CA PHE A 400 28.28 -2.12 2.73
C PHE A 400 28.31 -3.46 1.97
N ARG A 401 27.91 -4.54 2.64
CA ARG A 401 27.67 -5.86 2.07
C ARG A 401 26.16 -6.16 2.09
N ASN A 402 25.66 -6.57 0.92
CA ASN A 402 24.57 -7.50 0.67
C ASN A 402 23.22 -7.31 1.38
N PHE A 403 22.27 -6.70 0.67
CA PHE A 403 20.85 -7.02 0.83
C PHE A 403 20.44 -8.03 -0.25
N ILE A 404 20.04 -9.21 0.19
CA ILE A 404 19.39 -10.23 -0.63
C ILE A 404 17.92 -9.82 -0.73
N ILE A 405 17.47 -9.49 -1.95
CA ILE A 405 16.06 -9.22 -2.26
C ILE A 405 15.41 -10.58 -2.57
N TYR A 406 14.55 -11.05 -1.68
CA TYR A 406 13.60 -12.12 -1.98
C TYR A 406 12.23 -11.51 -2.33
N ASP A 407 11.66 -12.06 -3.41
CA ASP A 407 10.24 -12.07 -3.80
C ASP A 407 9.50 -10.76 -4.12
N VAL A 408 9.37 -10.50 -5.43
CA VAL A 408 8.26 -9.73 -6.02
C VAL A 408 7.77 -10.44 -7.29
N GLU A 409 7.21 -11.63 -7.16
CA GLU A 409 6.42 -12.30 -8.21
C GLU A 409 5.24 -13.06 -7.60
N LEU A 410 4.28 -12.35 -7.00
CA LEU A 410 3.00 -12.96 -6.62
C LEU A 410 1.87 -11.94 -6.45
N LEU A 411 1.48 -11.26 -7.54
CA LEU A 411 0.27 -10.41 -7.58
C LEU A 411 -0.26 -10.20 -9.03
N LEU A 412 -0.11 -11.21 -9.88
CA LEU A 412 -0.63 -11.21 -11.24
C LEU A 412 -1.80 -12.17 -11.36
N LEU A 413 -3.00 -11.70 -11.00
CA LEU A 413 -4.26 -12.05 -11.67
C LEU A 413 -5.39 -11.21 -11.02
N ILE A 414 -5.94 -10.31 -11.84
CA ILE A 414 -7.22 -9.60 -11.68
C ILE A 414 -7.20 -8.37 -10.77
N ASN A 415 -6.95 -7.19 -11.38
CA ASN A 415 -7.86 -6.03 -11.41
C ASN A 415 -7.15 -4.81 -12.02
N GLN A 416 -7.59 -4.39 -13.22
CA GLN A 416 -7.30 -3.06 -13.74
C GLN A 416 -8.40 -2.12 -13.24
N ILE A 417 -8.06 -1.19 -12.34
CA ILE A 417 -8.96 -0.07 -12.02
C ILE A 417 -8.96 0.87 -13.23
N ILE A 418 -10.15 1.15 -13.74
CA ILE A 418 -10.36 2.29 -14.62
C ILE A 418 -10.60 3.50 -13.72
N PHE A 419 -9.76 4.52 -13.90
CA PHE A 419 -9.95 5.82 -13.30
C PHE A 419 -11.02 6.57 -14.09
N VAL A 420 -12.09 7.02 -13.43
CA VAL A 420 -13.18 7.78 -14.05
C VAL A 420 -13.25 9.14 -13.37
N SER A 421 -13.63 10.18 -14.10
CA SER A 421 -14.07 11.43 -13.50
C SER A 421 -15.16 12.05 -14.34
N SER A 422 -15.95 12.88 -13.68
CA SER A 422 -17.06 13.65 -14.21
C SER A 422 -16.91 15.09 -13.73
N LEU A 423 -16.86 16.06 -14.63
CA LEU A 423 -17.48 17.37 -14.38
C LEU A 423 -17.55 18.23 -15.64
N PHE A 424 -18.59 19.05 -15.59
CA PHE A 424 -19.10 20.06 -16.52
C PHE A 424 -18.17 21.28 -16.66
N ASP A 425 -18.14 21.87 -17.86
CA ASP A 425 -18.45 23.31 -18.01
C ASP A 425 -19.14 23.58 -19.36
N VAL A 426 -20.34 24.13 -19.29
CA VAL A 426 -21.12 24.63 -20.44
C VAL A 426 -21.06 26.15 -20.36
N HIS A 427 -20.17 26.77 -21.13
CA HIS A 427 -20.44 27.98 -21.93
C HIS A 427 -19.18 28.52 -22.65
N LEU A 428 -19.43 29.10 -23.84
CA LEU A 428 -18.55 29.90 -24.69
C LEU A 428 -17.53 29.17 -25.60
N LEU A 429 -17.97 28.85 -26.82
CA LEU A 429 -17.68 29.71 -27.99
C LEU A 429 -18.43 29.20 -29.23
N ASP A 430 -19.57 29.84 -29.47
CA ASP A 430 -20.14 29.96 -30.80
C ASP A 430 -19.18 30.75 -31.71
N ARG A 431 -19.14 30.32 -32.98
CA ARG A 431 -18.57 30.96 -34.18
C ARG A 431 -17.13 30.63 -34.54
N VAL A 432 -17.00 30.33 -35.84
CA VAL A 432 -15.85 30.41 -36.77
C VAL A 432 -15.30 29.02 -37.14
N TYR A 433 -15.38 28.45 -38.34
CA TYR A 433 -15.88 28.77 -39.70
C TYR A 433 -16.06 27.41 -40.43
N PHE A 434 -17.08 27.32 -41.31
CA PHE A 434 -17.30 26.42 -42.47
C PHE A 434 -16.86 24.95 -42.47
#